data_AF-A0A329VLI7-F1
#
_entry.id   AF-A0A329VLI7-F1
#
_cell.length_a   1.000
_cell.length_b   1.000
_cell.length_c   1.000
_cell.angle_alpha   90.00
_cell.angle_beta   90.00
_cell.angle_gamma   90.00
#
_symmetry.space_group_name_H-M   'P 1'
#
loop_
_entity.id
_entity.type
_entity.pdbx_description
1 polymer ?
#
loop_
_entity_poly.entity_id
_entity_poly.type
_entity_poly.pdbx_seq_one_letter_code
_entity_poly.pdbx_strand_id
1 'polypeptide(L)'
;MSTIQINSQHRGSLDFADIQNIKTNAKEGDTVKFGSVFGKEYSVTKNSDGEVSLKQKENRRFFNRFFSNTDSSKNSDLKLNLMNQQLHKKENSGNVKVLTLTYNQANQKMPEETKNYFQNLIQKGDYDVVLFAEQESKLLANDLELDGMNLLSQNKMKVMTKGLGEGVSYTSMSVFAKDGVDINVKKESEYRHGIGGRNMAFFMGITGNKGGVKTALEINGQALNVISAHLDSNKEVKREFEGNKLMEGIKPNEEVLITGDLNEREKRVAEGSDVLYDPIAHDDTHLAKHGFKFKPLDSHTYMQLDKHTGNIKQKEGRDRPDFGELDNTGLTNKTGNLQNHETSVITDGFVNVSDHKPVQSTFEVRSFSQKLIESAMTQNAGDFKNDAAYLKPGTDPANATFDDVTSANQARLGLESLSPNEQEFVKENFSSFIIGKDALFSQLTSGFMEEMGQLRASDLVKNPAQLQTQQIALSEKYELLSDKVNAEFNKQFVANL
;
A
#
# COMPACT_ATOMS: atom_id res chain seq x y z
N MET A 1 -34.78 22.16 -25.05
CA MET A 1 -34.31 21.14 -24.10
C MET A 1 -34.62 19.78 -24.68
N SER A 2 -33.61 19.18 -25.30
CA SER A 2 -33.64 17.80 -25.78
C SER A 2 -32.96 16.90 -24.75
N THR A 3 -33.28 15.61 -24.77
CA THR A 3 -32.55 14.60 -23.99
C THR A 3 -31.66 13.83 -24.94
N ILE A 4 -30.35 13.84 -24.69
CA ILE A 4 -29.38 13.04 -25.42
C ILE A 4 -29.14 11.80 -24.59
N GLN A 5 -29.56 10.64 -25.11
CA GLN A 5 -29.39 9.36 -24.44
C GLN A 5 -28.13 8.68 -24.96
N ILE A 6 -27.17 8.45 -24.06
CA ILE A 6 -25.94 7.74 -24.37
C ILE A 6 -26.12 6.31 -23.89
N ASN A 7 -26.31 5.41 -24.86
CA ASN A 7 -26.30 3.97 -24.63
C ASN A 7 -24.83 3.51 -24.48
N SER A 8 -24.13 3.98 -23.45
CA SER A 8 -22.84 3.40 -23.11
C SER A 8 -23.12 2.05 -22.45
N GLN A 9 -22.98 0.96 -23.21
CA GLN A 9 -22.95 -0.39 -22.64
C GLN A 9 -21.75 -0.59 -21.70
N HIS A 10 -20.83 0.39 -21.66
CA HIS A 10 -19.73 0.44 -20.72
C HIS A 10 -20.04 1.36 -19.53
N ARG A 11 -19.92 0.79 -18.34
CA ARG A 11 -20.04 1.40 -17.01
C ARG A 11 -19.14 2.66 -16.90
N GLY A 12 -19.67 3.83 -17.25
CA GLY A 12 -19.08 5.14 -16.92
C GLY A 12 -17.95 5.67 -17.80
N SER A 13 -17.67 5.08 -18.97
CA SER A 13 -16.68 5.61 -19.92
C SER A 13 -17.39 6.25 -21.12
N LEU A 14 -17.12 7.52 -21.39
CA LEU A 14 -17.48 8.19 -22.64
C LEU A 14 -16.43 7.84 -23.69
N ASP A 15 -16.83 7.26 -24.82
CA ASP A 15 -15.90 7.11 -25.94
C ASP A 15 -15.69 8.44 -26.68
N PHE A 16 -14.67 8.50 -27.54
CA PHE A 16 -14.36 9.73 -28.26
C PHE A 16 -15.50 10.19 -29.19
N ALA A 17 -16.30 9.26 -29.73
CA ALA A 17 -17.42 9.58 -30.61
C ALA A 17 -18.58 10.20 -29.82
N ASP A 18 -18.86 9.70 -28.61
CA ASP A 18 -19.85 10.25 -27.68
C ASP A 18 -19.46 11.66 -27.21
N ILE A 19 -18.18 11.90 -26.93
CA ILE A 19 -17.67 13.24 -26.56
C ILE A 19 -17.84 14.23 -27.72
N GLN A 20 -17.52 13.82 -28.95
CA GLN A 20 -17.72 14.67 -30.13
C GLN A 20 -19.20 14.94 -30.38
N ASN A 21 -20.06 13.93 -30.24
CA ASN A 21 -21.51 14.08 -30.38
C ASN A 21 -22.09 15.09 -29.37
N ILE A 22 -21.68 15.01 -28.09
CA ILE A 22 -22.08 15.99 -27.07
C ILE A 22 -21.58 17.39 -27.45
N LYS A 23 -20.30 17.54 -27.83
CA LYS A 23 -19.72 18.85 -28.15
C LYS A 23 -20.41 19.51 -29.33
N THR A 24 -20.67 18.75 -30.39
CA THR A 24 -21.25 19.24 -31.64
C THR A 24 -22.75 19.49 -31.54
N ASN A 25 -23.50 18.58 -30.90
CA ASN A 25 -24.97 18.57 -31.00
C ASN A 25 -25.71 19.03 -29.74
N ALA A 26 -25.07 19.02 -28.56
CA ALA A 26 -25.75 19.44 -27.33
C ALA A 26 -25.83 20.97 -27.25
N LYS A 27 -26.99 21.50 -26.84
CA LYS A 27 -27.20 22.91 -26.56
C LYS A 27 -27.17 23.16 -25.05
N GLU A 28 -26.87 24.39 -24.65
CA GLU A 28 -26.96 24.77 -23.24
C GLU A 28 -28.36 24.48 -22.70
N GLY A 29 -28.43 23.85 -21.52
CA GLY A 29 -29.66 23.41 -20.89
C GLY A 29 -30.20 22.04 -21.36
N ASP A 30 -29.60 21.41 -22.38
CA ASP A 30 -29.94 20.03 -22.73
C ASP A 30 -29.54 19.05 -21.63
N THR A 31 -30.19 17.88 -21.60
CA THR A 31 -29.95 16.84 -20.58
C THR A 31 -29.31 15.62 -21.22
N VAL A 32 -28.16 15.18 -20.69
CA VAL A 32 -27.47 13.95 -21.09
C VAL A 32 -27.76 12.87 -20.06
N LYS A 33 -28.20 11.69 -20.51
CA LYS A 33 -28.44 10.51 -19.65
C LYS A 33 -27.54 9.36 -20.06
N PHE A 34 -26.93 8.73 -19.06
CA PHE A 34 -26.04 7.57 -19.24
C PHE A 34 -26.72 6.28 -18.79
N GLY A 35 -26.83 5.28 -19.66
CA GLY A 35 -27.33 3.95 -19.31
C GLY A 35 -28.86 3.79 -19.22
N SER A 36 -29.31 2.66 -18.67
CA SER A 36 -30.74 2.28 -18.60
C SER A 36 -31.55 3.16 -17.63
N VAL A 37 -32.88 2.95 -17.59
CA VAL A 37 -33.98 3.81 -17.09
C VAL A 37 -33.78 4.54 -15.74
N PHE A 38 -32.76 4.20 -14.94
CA PHE A 38 -32.39 4.83 -13.66
C PHE A 38 -31.06 5.61 -13.67
N GLY A 39 -30.47 5.85 -14.84
CA GLY A 39 -29.18 6.54 -15.00
C GLY A 39 -29.14 7.98 -14.47
N LYS A 40 -27.94 8.41 -14.04
CA LYS A 40 -27.65 9.78 -13.59
C LYS A 40 -27.90 10.77 -14.75
N GLU A 41 -28.59 11.88 -14.47
CA GLU A 41 -28.87 12.94 -15.45
C GLU A 41 -27.88 14.09 -15.29
N TYR A 42 -27.43 14.66 -16.40
CA TYR A 42 -26.51 15.80 -16.42
C TYR A 42 -27.08 16.92 -17.29
N SER A 43 -27.09 18.15 -16.79
CA SER A 43 -27.37 19.33 -17.60
C SER A 43 -26.10 19.82 -18.29
N VAL A 44 -26.23 20.16 -19.56
CA VAL A 44 -25.16 20.73 -20.37
C VAL A 44 -25.04 22.22 -20.08
N THR A 45 -23.85 22.67 -19.69
CA THR A 45 -23.47 24.08 -19.56
C THR A 45 -22.40 24.41 -20.59
N LYS A 46 -22.55 25.53 -21.31
CA LYS A 46 -21.51 26.01 -22.21
C LYS A 46 -20.95 27.33 -21.67
N ASN A 47 -19.63 27.46 -21.60
CA ASN A 47 -19.04 28.76 -21.31
C ASN A 47 -18.97 29.62 -22.59
N SER A 48 -18.60 30.89 -22.42
CA SER A 48 -18.47 31.87 -23.52
C SER A 48 -17.49 31.45 -24.61
N ASP A 49 -16.56 30.53 -24.31
CA ASP A 49 -15.53 30.04 -25.21
C ASP A 49 -15.95 28.76 -25.95
N GLY A 50 -17.20 28.31 -25.76
CA GLY A 50 -17.77 27.13 -26.41
C GLY A 50 -17.40 25.81 -25.74
N GLU A 51 -16.72 25.84 -24.60
CA GLU A 51 -16.39 24.66 -23.81
C GLU A 51 -17.66 24.09 -23.16
N VAL A 52 -17.86 22.79 -23.35
CA VAL A 52 -19.04 22.07 -22.88
C VAL A 52 -18.71 21.36 -21.57
N SER A 53 -19.40 21.74 -20.50
CA SER A 53 -19.32 21.10 -19.18
C SER A 53 -20.64 20.40 -18.86
N LEU A 54 -20.57 19.28 -18.15
CA LEU A 54 -21.73 18.51 -17.71
C LEU A 54 -21.90 18.68 -16.20
N LYS A 55 -22.99 19.33 -15.79
CA LYS A 55 -23.34 19.48 -14.39
C LYS A 55 -24.40 18.46 -14.02
N GLN A 56 -24.11 17.56 -13.09
CA GLN A 56 -25.08 16.55 -12.67
C GLN A 56 -26.34 17.24 -12.12
N LYS A 57 -27.51 16.87 -12.65
CA LYS A 57 -28.78 17.32 -12.10
C LYS A 57 -28.99 16.61 -10.76
N GLU A 58 -29.21 17.39 -9.71
CA GLU A 58 -29.74 16.87 -8.45
C GLU A 58 -31.06 16.14 -8.75
N ASN A 59 -31.16 14.87 -8.36
CA ASN A 59 -32.33 14.04 -8.60
C ASN A 59 -33.50 14.50 -7.70
N ARG A 60 -34.10 15.65 -8.05
CA ARG A 60 -35.00 16.46 -7.20
C ARG A 60 -36.44 15.98 -7.09
N ARG A 61 -36.84 14.82 -7.60
CA ARG A 61 -38.27 14.44 -7.64
C ARG A 61 -38.73 13.28 -6.74
N PHE A 62 -37.86 12.67 -5.95
CA PHE A 62 -38.30 11.75 -4.90
C PHE A 62 -38.22 12.32 -3.47
N PHE A 63 -37.29 13.25 -3.21
CA PHE A 63 -36.92 13.63 -1.82
C PHE A 63 -37.61 14.88 -1.23
N ASN A 64 -38.29 15.71 -2.04
CA ASN A 64 -38.98 16.92 -1.54
C ASN A 64 -40.32 16.64 -0.81
N ARG A 65 -40.66 15.38 -0.55
CA ARG A 65 -41.85 15.04 0.26
C ARG A 65 -41.55 14.77 1.73
N PHE A 66 -40.28 14.71 2.15
CA PHE A 66 -39.94 14.29 3.51
C PHE A 66 -39.17 15.27 4.38
N PHE A 67 -38.37 16.20 3.85
CA PHE A 67 -37.56 17.05 4.76
C PHE A 67 -37.47 18.51 4.29
N SER A 68 -38.17 19.37 5.02
CA SER A 68 -38.01 20.83 5.01
C SER A 68 -36.87 21.26 5.95
N ASN A 69 -36.09 22.25 5.50
CA ASN A 69 -35.25 23.19 6.26
C ASN A 69 -34.19 22.61 7.21
N THR A 70 -32.90 22.77 6.89
CA THR A 70 -32.05 23.85 7.46
C THR A 70 -30.57 23.73 7.02
N ASP A 71 -30.01 24.91 6.74
CA ASP A 71 -28.62 25.38 6.85
C ASP A 71 -27.47 24.73 6.08
N SER A 72 -27.33 25.20 4.84
CA SER A 72 -26.08 25.26 4.10
C SER A 72 -25.20 26.42 4.58
N SER A 73 -24.06 26.14 5.20
CA SER A 73 -22.77 26.78 4.87
C SER A 73 -21.65 26.25 5.77
N LYS A 74 -20.62 25.63 5.14
CA LYS A 74 -19.19 25.98 5.30
C LYS A 74 -18.29 24.96 4.58
N ASN A 75 -17.56 25.50 3.60
CA ASN A 75 -16.24 25.11 3.09
C ASN A 75 -16.01 23.67 2.63
N SER A 76 -16.26 23.45 1.34
CA SER A 76 -15.68 22.37 0.54
C SER A 76 -14.53 22.91 -0.31
N ASP A 77 -13.33 22.96 0.26
CA ASP A 77 -12.08 22.98 -0.51
C ASP A 77 -11.24 21.78 -0.06
N LEU A 78 -11.66 20.58 -0.48
CA LEU A 78 -10.81 19.40 -0.48
C LEU A 78 -10.81 18.78 -1.88
N LYS A 79 -9.95 19.40 -2.70
CA LYS A 79 -9.13 18.86 -3.79
C LYS A 79 -9.65 17.62 -4.53
N LEU A 80 -10.05 17.88 -5.77
CA LEU A 80 -10.25 16.99 -6.92
C LEU A 80 -9.29 15.78 -7.01
N ASN A 81 -8.09 15.84 -6.44
CA ASN A 81 -7.11 14.75 -6.44
C ASN A 81 -7.58 13.51 -5.64
N LEU A 82 -8.32 13.69 -4.55
CA LEU A 82 -8.87 12.58 -3.77
C LEU A 82 -10.03 11.89 -4.51
N MET A 83 -10.82 12.65 -5.27
CA MET A 83 -11.88 12.11 -6.12
C MET A 83 -11.33 11.45 -7.38
N ASN A 84 -10.28 12.00 -8.01
CA ASN A 84 -9.60 11.36 -9.13
C ASN A 84 -8.95 10.04 -8.71
N GLN A 85 -8.33 9.95 -7.52
CA GLN A 85 -7.79 8.67 -7.03
C GLN A 85 -8.87 7.63 -6.75
N GLN A 86 -10.04 8.02 -6.22
CA GLN A 86 -11.16 7.10 -6.01
C GLN A 86 -11.86 6.68 -7.31
N LEU A 87 -11.90 7.57 -8.32
CA LEU A 87 -12.49 7.30 -9.64
C LEU A 87 -11.56 6.53 -10.58
N HIS A 88 -10.25 6.53 -10.33
CA HIS A 88 -9.23 5.86 -11.13
C HIS A 88 -8.56 4.68 -10.40
N LYS A 89 -9.18 4.12 -9.36
CA LYS A 89 -8.78 2.82 -8.80
C LYS A 89 -8.98 1.72 -9.86
N LYS A 90 -8.03 1.60 -10.78
CA LYS A 90 -7.78 0.36 -11.48
C LYS A 90 -7.06 -0.53 -10.50
N GLU A 91 -7.81 -1.40 -9.83
CA GLU A 91 -7.20 -2.46 -9.04
C GLU A 91 -6.36 -3.32 -10.01
N ASN A 92 -5.05 -3.07 -10.11
CA ASN A 92 -4.15 -3.96 -10.83
C ASN A 92 -4.29 -5.37 -10.23
N SER A 93 -4.42 -6.39 -11.08
CA SER A 93 -4.62 -7.79 -10.65
C SER A 93 -3.37 -8.43 -10.05
N GLY A 94 -2.21 -7.77 -10.18
CA GLY A 94 -0.93 -8.25 -9.66
C GLY A 94 -0.65 -7.83 -8.23
N ASN A 95 0.36 -8.47 -7.66
CA ASN A 95 0.98 -8.01 -6.43
C ASN A 95 1.55 -6.61 -6.62
N VAL A 96 1.48 -5.80 -5.58
CA VAL A 96 2.13 -4.49 -5.58
C VAL A 96 3.60 -4.70 -5.24
N LYS A 97 4.49 -4.37 -6.16
CA LYS A 97 5.94 -4.45 -5.97
C LYS A 97 6.42 -3.21 -5.24
N VAL A 98 7.01 -3.39 -4.07
CA VAL A 98 7.48 -2.31 -3.21
C VAL A 98 9.00 -2.30 -3.19
N LEU A 99 9.60 -1.16 -3.50
CA LEU A 99 11.01 -0.86 -3.21
C LEU A 99 11.08 -0.05 -1.93
N THR A 100 12.00 -0.41 -1.04
CA THR A 100 12.43 0.38 0.10
C THR A 100 13.87 0.80 -0.13
N LEU A 101 14.17 2.08 0.06
CA LEU A 101 15.52 2.63 0.08
C LEU A 101 15.77 3.20 1.46
N THR A 102 16.87 2.83 2.11
CA THR A 102 17.32 3.46 3.35
C THR A 102 18.71 4.04 3.20
N TYR A 103 18.90 5.28 3.66
CA TYR A 103 20.21 5.92 3.60
C TYR A 103 20.39 7.01 4.68
N ASN A 104 21.39 6.79 5.54
CA ASN A 104 21.93 7.83 6.41
C ASN A 104 22.91 8.73 5.66
N GLN A 105 22.56 10.01 5.51
CA GLN A 105 23.30 10.98 4.68
C GLN A 105 24.37 11.75 5.47
N ALA A 106 24.61 11.42 6.74
CA ALA A 106 25.61 12.07 7.59
C ALA A 106 25.55 13.61 7.58
N ASN A 107 24.34 14.18 7.53
CA ASN A 107 24.05 15.61 7.44
C ASN A 107 24.57 16.31 6.19
N GLN A 108 24.97 15.53 5.18
CA GLN A 108 25.36 16.04 3.88
C GLN A 108 24.13 16.21 2.98
N LYS A 109 24.18 17.21 2.10
CA LYS A 109 23.24 17.25 0.98
C LYS A 109 23.62 16.13 0.02
N MET A 110 22.62 15.37 -0.45
CA MET A 110 22.90 14.33 -1.43
C MET A 110 23.43 14.94 -2.74
N PRO A 111 24.55 14.42 -3.29
CA PRO A 111 25.06 14.83 -4.60
C PRO A 111 24.05 14.57 -5.71
N GLU A 112 24.08 15.38 -6.77
CA GLU A 112 23.18 15.23 -7.92
C GLU A 112 23.42 13.89 -8.62
N GLU A 113 24.66 13.40 -8.68
CA GLU A 113 24.99 12.08 -9.24
C GLU A 113 24.31 10.95 -8.47
N THR A 114 24.28 11.02 -7.15
CA THR A 114 23.62 10.02 -6.29
C THR A 114 22.10 10.11 -6.37
N LYS A 115 21.56 11.32 -6.47
CA LYS A 115 20.13 11.53 -6.77
C LYS A 115 19.75 10.92 -8.12
N ASN A 116 20.52 11.21 -9.18
CA ASN A 116 20.32 10.66 -10.52
C ASN A 116 20.42 9.12 -10.50
N TYR A 117 21.33 8.56 -9.69
CA TYR A 117 21.41 7.12 -9.51
C TYR A 117 20.10 6.55 -8.96
N PHE A 118 19.56 7.11 -7.87
CA PHE A 118 18.29 6.64 -7.30
C PHE A 118 17.11 6.83 -8.26
N GLN A 119 17.05 7.93 -8.99
CA GLN A 119 16.02 8.13 -10.03
C GLN A 119 16.10 7.03 -11.10
N ASN A 120 17.30 6.75 -11.63
CA ASN A 120 17.50 5.70 -12.62
C ASN A 120 17.18 4.30 -12.07
N LEU A 121 17.56 4.01 -10.82
CA LEU A 121 17.26 2.75 -10.16
C LEU A 121 15.74 2.52 -10.06
N ILE A 122 15.01 3.55 -9.63
CA ILE A 122 13.55 3.51 -9.48
C ILE A 122 12.87 3.40 -10.85
N GLN A 123 13.30 4.18 -11.85
CA GLN A 123 12.72 4.20 -13.19
C GLN A 123 12.94 2.91 -13.98
N LYS A 124 14.12 2.29 -13.84
CA LYS A 124 14.44 1.02 -14.50
C LYS A 124 13.84 -0.18 -13.79
N GLY A 125 13.56 -0.05 -12.50
CA GLY A 125 12.92 -1.08 -11.70
C GLY A 125 11.43 -1.22 -12.01
N ASP A 126 10.94 -2.45 -11.94
CA ASP A 126 9.50 -2.72 -12.02
C ASP A 126 8.86 -2.59 -10.64
N TYR A 127 8.79 -1.36 -10.12
CA TYR A 127 8.22 -1.05 -8.81
C TYR A 127 6.92 -0.27 -8.94
N ASP A 128 5.95 -0.55 -8.08
CA ASP A 128 4.67 0.15 -8.01
C ASP A 128 4.66 1.20 -6.91
N VAL A 129 5.37 0.91 -5.81
CA VAL A 129 5.50 1.77 -4.63
C VAL A 129 6.96 1.89 -4.25
N VAL A 130 7.41 3.11 -3.91
CA VAL A 130 8.75 3.36 -3.37
C VAL A 130 8.63 4.00 -1.99
N LEU A 131 9.30 3.40 -1.02
CA LEU A 131 9.42 3.84 0.36
C LEU A 131 10.86 4.34 0.58
N PHE A 132 11.05 5.64 0.68
CA PHE A 132 12.37 6.22 0.91
C PHE A 132 12.53 6.65 2.37
N ALA A 133 13.30 5.88 3.12
CA ALA A 133 13.70 6.17 4.49
C ALA A 133 15.03 6.92 4.52
N GLU A 134 15.03 8.16 5.00
CA GLU A 134 16.26 8.96 5.08
C GLU A 134 16.59 9.26 6.55
N GLN A 135 17.88 9.19 6.91
CA GLN A 135 18.38 9.58 8.24
C GLN A 135 19.49 10.62 8.09
N GLU A 136 19.58 11.52 9.07
CA GLU A 136 20.51 12.67 9.03
C GLU A 136 20.46 13.42 7.68
N SER A 137 19.28 13.48 7.07
CA SER A 137 19.10 13.90 5.70
C SER A 137 18.75 15.38 5.59
N LYS A 138 19.13 16.02 4.48
CA LYS A 138 18.64 17.34 4.06
C LYS A 138 17.32 17.29 3.26
N LEU A 139 16.63 16.15 3.30
CA LEU A 139 15.41 15.76 2.59
C LEU A 139 15.54 15.81 1.07
N LEU A 140 15.79 14.65 0.46
CA LEU A 140 15.86 14.55 -0.99
C LEU A 140 14.48 14.41 -1.64
N ALA A 141 13.50 13.79 -0.97
CA ALA A 141 12.27 13.37 -1.62
C ALA A 141 11.39 14.48 -2.25
N ASN A 142 11.54 15.75 -1.84
CA ASN A 142 10.85 16.86 -2.54
C ASN A 142 11.58 17.30 -3.81
N ASP A 143 12.86 16.98 -3.92
CA ASP A 143 13.71 17.29 -5.07
C ASP A 143 13.82 16.09 -6.04
N LEU A 144 13.29 14.92 -5.66
CA LEU A 144 13.21 13.72 -6.48
C LEU A 144 12.01 13.78 -7.42
N GLU A 145 12.29 14.07 -8.68
CA GLU A 145 11.34 13.88 -9.76
C GLU A 145 11.40 12.41 -10.21
N LEU A 146 10.29 11.69 -10.05
CA LEU A 146 10.16 10.28 -10.43
C LEU A 146 9.10 10.15 -11.51
N ASP A 147 9.53 10.06 -12.76
CA ASP A 147 8.64 9.87 -13.91
C ASP A 147 7.67 8.70 -13.67
N GLY A 148 6.37 8.98 -13.77
CA GLY A 148 5.31 7.98 -13.60
C GLY A 148 4.97 7.61 -12.15
N MET A 149 5.55 8.29 -11.15
CA MET A 149 5.21 8.11 -9.74
C MET A 149 4.87 9.43 -9.04
N ASN A 150 3.89 9.40 -8.15
CA ASN A 150 3.47 10.53 -7.35
C ASN A 150 3.97 10.39 -5.91
N LEU A 151 4.48 11.48 -5.34
CA LEU A 151 4.71 11.59 -3.90
C LEU A 151 3.35 11.64 -3.18
N LEU A 152 3.00 10.58 -2.46
CA LEU A 152 1.77 10.49 -1.68
C LEU A 152 1.93 11.08 -0.29
N SER A 153 3.09 10.88 0.34
CA SER A 153 3.41 11.49 1.64
C SER A 153 4.90 11.61 1.90
N GLN A 154 5.25 12.54 2.79
CA GLN A 154 6.58 12.71 3.37
C GLN A 154 6.43 12.96 4.88
N ASN A 155 6.47 11.88 5.66
CA ASN A 155 6.52 11.97 7.11
C ASN A 155 7.96 12.26 7.55
N LYS A 156 8.16 13.23 8.43
CA LYS A 156 9.50 13.68 8.82
C LYS A 156 9.58 14.13 10.27
N MET A 157 10.64 13.69 10.93
CA MET A 157 11.07 14.15 12.23
C MET A 157 12.31 15.01 12.07
N LYS A 158 12.22 16.29 12.46
CA LYS A 158 13.35 17.22 12.46
C LYS A 158 14.48 16.70 13.36
N VAL A 159 15.74 16.76 12.96
CA VAL A 159 16.90 16.41 13.78
C VAL A 159 17.82 17.62 13.85
N MET A 160 18.28 17.96 15.05
CA MET A 160 19.27 19.00 15.26
C MET A 160 20.59 18.29 15.55
N THR A 161 21.59 18.53 14.70
CA THR A 161 22.92 17.94 14.87
C THR A 161 23.80 18.81 15.74
N LYS A 162 24.87 18.20 16.28
CA LYS A 162 25.73 18.83 17.28
C LYS A 162 26.62 19.88 16.61
N GLY A 163 26.11 21.11 16.48
CA GLY A 163 26.90 22.26 16.08
C GLY A 163 26.05 23.48 15.75
N LEU A 164 26.40 24.64 16.30
CA LEU A 164 25.88 25.93 15.84
C LEU A 164 26.42 26.18 14.42
N GLY A 165 25.75 25.67 13.39
CA GLY A 165 26.13 25.92 11.98
C GLY A 165 25.77 24.85 10.96
N GLU A 166 25.47 23.60 11.36
CA GLU A 166 25.23 22.48 10.42
C GLU A 166 23.81 22.44 9.82
N GLY A 167 22.97 23.40 10.19
CA GLY A 167 21.59 23.49 9.71
C GLY A 167 20.68 22.39 10.28
N VAL A 168 19.50 22.26 9.69
CA VAL A 168 18.49 21.28 10.10
C VAL A 168 18.64 20.01 9.27
N SER A 169 18.60 18.85 9.91
CA SER A 169 18.52 17.54 9.23
C SER A 169 17.22 16.82 9.61
N TYR A 170 16.96 15.65 9.04
CA TYR A 170 15.70 14.93 9.25
C TYR A 170 15.91 13.41 9.29
N THR A 171 15.03 12.75 10.03
CA THR A 171 14.67 11.34 9.81
C THR A 171 13.30 11.33 9.15
N SER A 172 13.16 10.70 7.99
CA SER A 172 11.92 10.74 7.19
C SER A 172 11.56 9.41 6.56
N MET A 173 10.28 9.31 6.18
CA MET A 173 9.72 8.28 5.32
C MET A 173 8.91 8.97 4.23
N SER A 174 9.36 8.84 2.98
CA SER A 174 8.64 9.30 1.80
C SER A 174 8.00 8.13 1.07
N VAL A 175 6.76 8.32 0.63
CA VAL A 175 5.95 7.29 -0.03
C VAL A 175 5.61 7.77 -1.42
N PHE A 176 6.14 7.10 -2.43
CA PHE A 176 5.81 7.32 -3.83
C PHE A 176 5.02 6.14 -4.38
N ALA A 177 4.11 6.38 -5.31
CA ALA A 177 3.40 5.31 -6.01
C ALA A 177 3.03 5.68 -7.44
N LYS A 178 2.96 4.67 -8.32
CA LYS A 178 2.41 4.81 -9.67
C LYS A 178 0.91 5.14 -9.63
N ASP A 179 0.43 5.80 -10.67
CA ASP A 179 -1.00 6.03 -10.85
C ASP A 179 -1.77 4.70 -10.93
N GLY A 180 -2.91 4.64 -10.22
CA GLY A 180 -3.80 3.49 -10.21
C GLY A 180 -3.45 2.38 -9.20
N VAL A 181 -2.29 2.42 -8.54
CA VAL A 181 -1.95 1.47 -7.48
C VAL A 181 -2.94 1.61 -6.31
N ASP A 182 -3.45 0.49 -5.79
CA ASP A 182 -4.31 0.50 -4.60
C ASP A 182 -3.46 0.72 -3.34
N ILE A 183 -3.15 1.98 -3.06
CA ILE A 183 -2.41 2.41 -1.89
C ILE A 183 -3.08 3.62 -1.23
N ASN A 184 -3.17 3.61 0.09
CA ASN A 184 -3.66 4.73 0.89
C ASN A 184 -2.74 5.00 2.07
N VAL A 185 -2.42 6.27 2.31
CA VAL A 185 -1.79 6.74 3.55
C VAL A 185 -2.89 7.02 4.56
N LYS A 186 -2.93 6.27 5.67
CA LYS A 186 -4.02 6.34 6.66
C LYS A 186 -3.68 7.27 7.83
N LYS A 187 -2.46 7.15 8.36
CA LYS A 187 -2.05 7.85 9.57
C LYS A 187 -0.53 8.00 9.65
N GLU A 188 -0.09 9.10 10.23
CA GLU A 188 1.32 9.38 10.45
C GLU A 188 1.58 9.77 11.89
N SER A 189 2.77 9.42 12.38
CA SER A 189 3.26 9.79 13.70
C SER A 189 4.78 9.81 13.74
N GLU A 190 5.34 10.44 14.76
CA GLU A 190 6.78 10.47 15.02
C GLU A 190 7.05 10.13 16.48
N TYR A 191 8.22 9.56 16.74
CA TYR A 191 8.77 9.37 18.06
C TYR A 191 10.19 9.93 18.10
N ARG A 192 10.49 10.74 19.12
CA ARG A 192 11.81 11.30 19.37
C ARG A 192 12.30 10.89 20.74
N HIS A 193 13.51 10.35 20.80
CA HIS A 193 14.17 10.06 22.07
C HIS A 193 14.68 11.36 22.72
N GLY A 194 14.32 11.60 23.99
CA GLY A 194 14.76 12.76 24.76
C GLY A 194 14.10 12.83 26.14
N ILE A 195 14.79 13.37 27.13
CA ILE A 195 14.25 13.59 28.49
C ILE A 195 13.16 14.68 28.39
N GLY A 196 11.91 14.35 28.70
CA GLY A 196 10.85 15.36 28.95
C GLY A 196 9.84 15.64 27.82
N GLY A 197 9.82 14.89 26.71
CA GLY A 197 8.84 15.07 25.63
C GLY A 197 9.03 16.38 24.82
N ARG A 198 8.13 16.64 23.86
CA ARG A 198 8.24 17.75 22.88
C ARG A 198 8.53 19.13 23.51
N ASN A 199 8.05 19.38 24.73
CA ASN A 199 8.11 20.70 25.36
C ASN A 199 9.41 20.98 26.12
N MET A 200 10.08 19.95 26.66
CA MET A 200 11.30 20.15 27.45
C MET A 200 12.56 20.22 26.57
N ALA A 201 12.55 19.53 25.43
CA ALA A 201 13.63 19.56 24.43
C ALA A 201 13.79 20.95 23.76
N PHE A 202 12.70 21.71 23.64
CA PHE A 202 12.73 23.06 23.08
C PHE A 202 13.34 24.08 24.05
N PHE A 203 13.12 23.91 25.37
CA PHE A 203 13.57 24.84 26.40
C PHE A 203 15.04 24.68 26.82
N MET A 204 15.61 23.47 26.71
CA MET A 204 16.98 23.20 27.18
C MET A 204 18.02 23.03 26.07
N GLY A 205 17.64 23.16 24.80
CA GLY A 205 18.56 22.95 23.67
C GLY A 205 19.07 21.50 23.50
N ILE A 206 18.54 20.56 24.29
CA ILE A 206 18.83 19.12 24.20
C ILE A 206 17.77 18.48 23.30
N THR A 207 17.89 18.72 22.00
CA THR A 207 17.07 18.08 20.98
C THR A 207 17.68 16.73 20.64
N GLY A 208 16.99 15.64 20.98
CA GLY A 208 17.44 14.30 20.61
C GLY A 208 17.42 14.06 19.10
N ASN A 209 18.47 13.39 18.61
CA ASN A 209 18.70 13.07 17.20
C ASN A 209 18.32 11.63 16.82
N LYS A 210 17.76 10.87 17.77
CA LYS A 210 17.36 9.47 17.62
C LYS A 210 15.85 9.28 17.79
N GLY A 211 15.32 8.21 17.24
CA GLY A 211 13.89 7.91 17.17
C GLY A 211 13.48 7.48 15.76
N GLY A 212 12.34 7.96 15.28
CA GLY A 212 11.86 7.61 13.95
C GLY A 212 10.47 8.15 13.63
N VAL A 213 10.02 7.86 12.42
CA VAL A 213 8.67 8.19 11.95
C VAL A 213 7.93 6.93 11.55
N LYS A 214 6.61 6.91 11.80
CA LYS A 214 5.71 5.82 11.44
C LYS A 214 4.63 6.31 10.50
N THR A 215 4.47 5.63 9.38
CA THR A 215 3.45 5.89 8.37
C THR A 215 2.63 4.61 8.19
N ALA A 216 1.34 4.67 8.56
CA ALA A 216 0.40 3.58 8.35
C ALA A 216 -0.14 3.64 6.92
N LEU A 217 0.12 2.58 6.17
CA LEU A 217 -0.33 2.38 4.80
C LEU A 217 -1.40 1.29 4.75
N GLU A 218 -2.18 1.34 3.69
CA GLU A 218 -2.99 0.22 3.21
C GLU A 218 -2.60 0.01 1.75
N ILE A 219 -2.07 -1.17 1.42
CA ILE A 219 -1.65 -1.54 0.06
C ILE A 219 -2.40 -2.81 -0.33
N ASN A 220 -3.11 -2.82 -1.46
CA ASN A 220 -3.98 -3.94 -1.86
C ASN A 220 -4.95 -4.36 -0.74
N GLY A 221 -5.54 -3.37 -0.05
CA GLY A 221 -6.39 -3.59 1.13
C GLY A 221 -5.68 -4.15 2.39
N GLN A 222 -4.36 -4.40 2.34
CA GLN A 222 -3.58 -4.88 3.48
C GLN A 222 -2.99 -3.72 4.27
N ALA A 223 -3.29 -3.66 5.57
CA ALA A 223 -2.65 -2.70 6.47
C ALA A 223 -1.16 -3.04 6.67
N LEU A 224 -0.31 -2.02 6.52
CA LEU A 224 1.15 -2.09 6.71
C LEU A 224 1.64 -0.83 7.44
N ASN A 225 2.22 -0.99 8.63
CA ASN A 225 2.88 0.11 9.32
C ASN A 225 4.33 0.20 8.85
N VAL A 226 4.73 1.32 8.25
CA VAL A 226 6.10 1.53 7.76
C VAL A 226 6.83 2.48 8.69
N ILE A 227 8.01 2.07 9.17
CA ILE A 227 8.82 2.81 10.13
C ILE A 227 10.16 3.16 9.50
N SER A 228 10.49 4.45 9.47
CA SER A 228 11.87 4.94 9.25
C SER A 228 12.52 5.19 10.61
N ALA A 229 13.55 4.40 10.94
CA ALA A 229 14.22 4.43 12.22
C ALA A 229 15.62 5.06 12.15
N HIS A 230 16.01 5.72 13.23
CA HIS A 230 17.36 6.18 13.48
C HIS A 230 17.66 5.97 14.96
N LEU A 231 18.18 4.80 15.31
CA LEU A 231 18.29 4.34 16.70
C LEU A 231 19.62 4.76 17.37
N ASP A 232 19.69 4.61 18.70
CA ASP A 232 20.85 5.00 19.51
C ASP A 232 22.15 4.31 19.07
N SER A 233 23.17 5.13 18.83
CA SER A 233 24.45 4.67 18.30
C SER A 233 25.44 4.20 19.36
N ASN A 234 25.06 4.17 20.65
CA ASN A 234 25.99 3.89 21.75
C ASN A 234 25.60 2.71 22.63
N LYS A 235 24.31 2.51 22.93
CA LYS A 235 23.85 1.50 23.91
C LYS A 235 22.69 0.68 23.38
N GLU A 236 22.83 -0.64 23.39
CA GLU A 236 21.76 -1.59 23.01
C GLU A 236 20.46 -1.37 23.80
N VAL A 237 20.54 -1.15 25.12
CA VAL A 237 19.35 -0.90 25.97
C VAL A 237 18.57 0.34 25.52
N LYS A 238 19.25 1.36 24.97
CA LYS A 238 18.57 2.54 24.42
C LYS A 238 17.93 2.25 23.08
N ARG A 239 18.61 1.51 22.20
CA ARG A 239 18.03 1.02 20.93
C ARG A 239 16.77 0.20 21.22
N GLU A 240 16.82 -0.73 22.18
CA GLU A 240 15.66 -1.51 22.60
C GLU A 240 14.49 -0.64 23.07
N PHE A 241 14.77 0.36 23.91
CA PHE A 241 13.74 1.30 24.35
C PHE A 241 13.12 2.08 23.18
N GLU A 242 13.94 2.58 22.26
CA GLU A 242 13.48 3.34 21.09
C GLU A 242 12.70 2.48 20.10
N GLY A 243 13.17 1.27 19.81
CA GLY A 243 12.47 0.28 18.99
C GLY A 243 11.11 -0.08 19.58
N ASN A 244 11.05 -0.35 20.88
CA ASN A 244 9.78 -0.60 21.58
C ASN A 244 8.82 0.60 21.50
N LYS A 245 9.34 1.83 21.61
CA LYS A 245 8.54 3.05 21.48
C LYS A 245 7.98 3.24 20.07
N LEU A 246 8.73 2.89 19.03
CA LEU A 246 8.25 2.95 17.65
C LEU A 246 7.14 1.92 17.38
N MET A 247 7.14 0.80 18.12
CA MET A 247 6.11 -0.23 18.06
C MET A 247 4.84 0.11 18.87
N GLU A 248 4.85 1.15 19.72
CA GLU A 248 3.69 1.50 20.54
C GLU A 248 2.45 1.83 19.69
N GLY A 249 1.31 1.26 20.10
CA GLY A 249 0.03 1.43 19.43
C GLY A 249 -0.13 0.65 18.12
N ILE A 250 0.87 -0.15 17.72
CA ILE A 250 0.72 -1.15 16.64
C ILE A 250 0.15 -2.43 17.27
N LYS A 251 -0.90 -2.99 16.66
CA LYS A 251 -1.51 -4.21 17.20
C LYS A 251 -0.65 -5.44 16.89
N PRO A 252 -0.68 -6.50 17.73
CA PRO A 252 0.11 -7.70 17.50
C PRO A 252 -0.12 -8.37 16.14
N ASN A 253 -1.30 -8.23 15.54
CA ASN A 253 -1.66 -8.81 14.24
C ASN A 253 -1.41 -7.89 13.04
N GLU A 254 -0.98 -6.65 13.25
CA GLU A 254 -0.65 -5.73 12.16
C GLU A 254 0.73 -6.04 11.58
N GLU A 255 0.86 -5.89 10.27
CA GLU A 255 2.14 -5.97 9.58
C GLU A 255 2.94 -4.71 9.77
N VAL A 256 4.25 -4.88 9.90
CA VAL A 256 5.20 -3.80 10.14
C VAL A 256 6.42 -4.00 9.27
N LEU A 257 6.81 -2.92 8.60
CA LEU A 257 8.13 -2.74 7.99
C LEU A 257 8.91 -1.77 8.87
N ILE A 258 10.10 -2.14 9.29
CA ILE A 258 11.07 -1.22 9.88
C ILE A 258 12.29 -1.12 8.98
N THR A 259 12.70 0.10 8.66
CA THR A 259 13.90 0.34 7.85
C THR A 259 14.59 1.59 8.33
N GLY A 260 15.91 1.68 8.17
CA GLY A 260 16.65 2.84 8.66
C GLY A 260 18.03 2.48 9.17
N ASP A 261 18.69 3.47 9.77
CA ASP A 261 19.88 3.29 10.58
C ASP A 261 19.48 2.74 11.96
N LEU A 262 19.42 1.41 12.04
CA LEU A 262 19.13 0.64 13.25
C LEU A 262 20.29 0.67 14.24
N ASN A 263 21.48 1.10 13.81
CA ASN A 263 22.69 1.19 14.62
C ASN A 263 23.09 -0.14 15.30
N GLU A 264 22.69 -1.29 14.75
CA GLU A 264 23.09 -2.61 15.28
C GLU A 264 24.51 -2.99 14.83
N ARG A 265 25.45 -2.93 15.77
CA ARG A 265 26.86 -3.22 15.50
C ARG A 265 27.15 -4.70 15.63
N GLU A 266 28.17 -5.16 14.89
CA GLU A 266 28.66 -6.52 15.04
C GLU A 266 28.97 -6.84 16.51
N LYS A 267 28.50 -8.00 16.94
CA LYS A 267 28.66 -8.54 18.29
C LYS A 267 29.87 -9.46 18.33
N ARG A 268 30.58 -9.48 19.45
CA ARG A 268 31.56 -10.54 19.72
C ARG A 268 30.80 -11.81 20.10
N VAL A 269 31.22 -12.96 19.57
CA VAL A 269 30.62 -14.27 19.93
C VAL A 269 30.76 -14.60 21.43
N ALA A 270 31.76 -14.02 22.09
CA ALA A 270 31.99 -14.11 23.54
C ALA A 270 32.78 -12.88 24.02
N GLU A 271 32.68 -12.56 25.32
CA GLU A 271 33.48 -11.50 25.92
C GLU A 271 34.98 -11.76 25.69
N GLY A 272 35.70 -10.77 25.14
CA GLY A 272 37.12 -10.89 24.79
C GLY A 272 37.42 -11.62 23.48
N SER A 273 36.43 -12.15 22.75
CA SER A 273 36.66 -12.81 21.45
C SER A 273 36.84 -11.81 20.31
N ASP A 274 37.83 -12.03 19.44
CA ASP A 274 38.01 -11.24 18.21
C ASP A 274 37.08 -11.65 17.06
N VAL A 275 36.32 -12.74 17.24
CA VAL A 275 35.32 -13.18 16.27
C VAL A 275 34.06 -12.35 16.46
N LEU A 276 33.72 -11.60 15.42
CA LEU A 276 32.53 -10.77 15.31
C LEU A 276 31.47 -11.45 14.43
N TYR A 277 30.20 -11.17 14.71
CA TYR A 277 29.07 -11.58 13.89
C TYR A 277 28.04 -10.46 13.79
N ASP A 278 27.30 -10.42 12.69
CA ASP A 278 26.18 -9.50 12.54
C ASP A 278 24.96 -10.00 13.36
N PRO A 279 24.48 -9.21 14.35
CA PRO A 279 23.29 -9.58 15.11
C PRO A 279 21.99 -9.58 14.29
N ILE A 280 21.92 -8.80 13.20
CA ILE A 280 20.71 -8.70 12.39
C ILE A 280 20.42 -10.02 11.66
N ALA A 281 21.42 -10.56 10.97
CA ALA A 281 21.35 -11.84 10.26
C ALA A 281 21.10 -13.06 11.19
N HIS A 282 21.35 -12.91 12.49
CA HIS A 282 21.25 -14.00 13.48
C HIS A 282 20.02 -13.89 14.39
N ASP A 283 19.03 -13.04 14.06
CA ASP A 283 17.84 -12.78 14.90
C ASP A 283 18.20 -12.35 16.35
N ASP A 284 19.42 -11.84 16.56
CA ASP A 284 19.93 -11.43 17.88
C ASP A 284 19.84 -9.91 18.05
N THR A 285 18.67 -9.37 17.78
CA THR A 285 18.34 -7.96 18.00
C THR A 285 17.10 -7.84 18.87
N HIS A 286 16.94 -6.68 19.51
CA HIS A 286 15.70 -6.34 20.21
C HIS A 286 14.47 -6.34 19.27
N LEU A 287 14.67 -6.13 17.97
CA LEU A 287 13.62 -6.11 16.95
C LEU A 287 13.11 -7.53 16.62
N ALA A 288 13.96 -8.56 16.68
CA ALA A 288 13.53 -9.94 16.44
C ALA A 288 12.41 -10.39 17.40
N LYS A 289 12.37 -9.84 18.62
CA LYS A 289 11.30 -10.08 19.61
C LYS A 289 9.90 -9.64 19.12
N HIS A 290 9.85 -8.70 18.18
CA HIS A 290 8.61 -8.22 17.55
C HIS A 290 8.22 -9.01 16.29
N GLY A 291 8.99 -10.06 15.96
CA GLY A 291 8.76 -10.91 14.79
C GLY A 291 9.31 -10.34 13.49
N PHE A 292 10.17 -9.32 13.54
CA PHE A 292 10.86 -8.83 12.35
C PHE A 292 11.85 -9.88 11.83
N LYS A 293 11.83 -10.07 10.51
CA LYS A 293 12.82 -10.86 9.78
C LYS A 293 13.61 -9.97 8.85
N PHE A 294 14.92 -10.08 8.95
CA PHE A 294 15.88 -9.36 8.13
C PHE A 294 16.54 -10.33 7.16
N LYS A 295 16.93 -9.83 6.00
CA LYS A 295 17.81 -10.57 5.11
C LYS A 295 19.26 -10.21 5.45
N PRO A 296 20.16 -11.21 5.55
CA PRO A 296 21.59 -10.94 5.67
C PRO A 296 22.07 -10.13 4.47
N LEU A 297 22.97 -9.19 4.70
CA LEU A 297 23.54 -8.39 3.63
C LEU A 297 24.79 -9.05 3.04
N ASP A 298 25.06 -8.72 1.78
CA ASP A 298 26.26 -9.15 1.06
C ASP A 298 27.51 -8.34 1.42
N SER A 299 27.33 -7.21 2.11
CA SER A 299 28.41 -6.38 2.61
C SER A 299 27.98 -5.50 3.79
N HIS A 300 28.94 -4.96 4.53
CA HIS A 300 28.67 -3.99 5.59
C HIS A 300 28.17 -2.66 5.04
N THR A 301 27.18 -2.09 5.72
CA THR A 301 26.64 -0.76 5.39
C THR A 301 27.43 0.35 6.04
N TYR A 302 28.17 0.06 7.12
CA TYR A 302 28.90 1.07 7.86
C TYR A 302 30.30 0.61 8.24
N MET A 303 31.30 1.47 8.00
CA MET A 303 32.65 1.28 8.50
C MET A 303 33.33 2.62 8.74
N GLN A 304 33.63 2.93 10.00
CA GLN A 304 34.44 4.09 10.33
C GLN A 304 35.86 3.68 10.69
N LEU A 305 36.83 4.23 9.94
CA LEU A 305 38.25 4.04 10.21
C LEU A 305 38.83 5.21 11.01
N ASP A 306 39.76 4.90 11.89
CA ASP A 306 40.60 5.91 12.54
C ASP A 306 41.59 6.49 11.53
N LYS A 307 41.63 7.83 11.43
CA LYS A 307 42.41 8.53 10.40
C LYS A 307 43.92 8.39 10.57
N HIS A 308 44.40 8.04 11.77
CA HIS A 308 45.83 7.97 12.08
C HIS A 308 46.36 6.54 11.98
N THR A 309 45.54 5.55 12.38
CA THR A 309 45.94 4.14 12.45
C THR A 309 45.39 3.31 11.29
N GLY A 310 44.34 3.77 10.61
CA GLY A 310 43.64 3.00 9.57
C GLY A 310 42.80 1.85 10.11
N ASN A 311 42.78 1.62 11.42
CA ASN A 311 42.01 0.55 12.06
C ASN A 311 40.53 0.94 12.20
N ILE A 312 39.66 -0.06 12.36
CA ILE A 312 38.24 0.18 12.71
C ILE A 312 38.20 0.99 14.01
N LYS A 313 37.47 2.09 13.97
CA LYS A 313 37.36 3.01 15.10
C LYS A 313 36.52 2.38 16.20
N GLN A 314 36.93 2.58 17.45
CA GLN A 314 36.12 2.29 18.63
C GLN A 314 35.99 3.58 19.46
N LYS A 315 34.80 4.20 19.45
CA LYS A 315 34.58 5.44 20.21
C LYS A 315 34.38 5.16 21.69
N GLU A 316 34.90 6.06 22.52
CA GLU A 316 34.68 6.04 23.97
C GLU A 316 33.18 6.05 24.29
N GLY A 317 32.76 5.20 25.22
CA GLY A 317 31.35 5.07 25.65
C GLY A 317 30.46 4.21 24.74
N ARG A 318 31.01 3.66 23.64
CA ARG A 318 30.35 2.61 22.84
C ARG A 318 30.73 1.23 23.35
N ASP A 319 29.76 0.33 23.31
CA ASP A 319 29.93 -1.08 23.69
C ASP A 319 30.67 -1.92 22.63
N ARG A 320 30.76 -1.42 21.38
CA ARG A 320 31.24 -2.17 20.21
C ARG A 320 31.99 -1.29 19.20
N PRO A 321 32.80 -1.88 18.29
CA PRO A 321 33.44 -1.16 17.18
C PRO A 321 32.43 -0.45 16.27
N ASP A 322 32.90 0.59 15.58
CA ASP A 322 32.11 1.42 14.65
C ASP A 322 32.05 0.79 13.25
N PHE A 323 31.43 -0.39 13.19
CA PHE A 323 31.33 -1.24 12.01
C PHE A 323 30.11 -2.17 12.10
N GLY A 324 29.47 -2.46 10.97
CA GLY A 324 28.36 -3.43 10.91
C GLY A 324 27.33 -3.18 9.82
N GLU A 325 26.26 -3.98 9.86
CA GLU A 325 25.03 -3.81 9.08
C GLU A 325 24.07 -2.89 9.85
N LEU A 326 24.32 -1.58 9.83
CA LEU A 326 23.49 -0.64 10.59
C LEU A 326 22.21 -0.28 9.88
N ASP A 327 22.26 -0.27 8.55
CA ASP A 327 21.17 0.12 7.68
C ASP A 327 20.55 -1.17 7.15
N ASN A 328 19.29 -1.44 7.45
CA ASN A 328 18.63 -2.64 6.94
C ASN A 328 17.11 -2.43 6.84
N THR A 329 16.39 -3.42 6.32
CA THR A 329 14.94 -3.49 6.28
C THR A 329 14.49 -4.81 6.90
N GLY A 330 13.63 -4.71 7.92
CA GLY A 330 12.98 -5.84 8.56
C GLY A 330 11.49 -5.82 8.28
N LEU A 331 10.94 -6.99 7.98
CA LEU A 331 9.50 -7.18 7.76
C LEU A 331 8.94 -8.16 8.79
N THR A 332 7.78 -7.84 9.35
CA THR A 332 6.90 -8.89 9.87
C THR A 332 6.11 -9.48 8.70
N ASN A 333 5.76 -10.77 8.79
CA ASN A 333 4.87 -11.40 7.82
C ASN A 333 3.87 -12.32 8.54
N LYS A 334 3.11 -11.73 9.45
CA LYS A 334 2.18 -12.45 10.34
C LYS A 334 0.95 -12.96 9.61
N THR A 335 0.59 -12.30 8.52
CA THR A 335 -0.56 -12.59 7.67
C THR A 335 -0.20 -13.46 6.47
N GLY A 336 1.10 -13.67 6.19
CA GLY A 336 1.58 -14.37 4.99
C GLY A 336 1.43 -13.58 3.69
N ASN A 337 1.12 -12.27 3.79
CA ASN A 337 0.77 -11.43 2.65
C ASN A 337 1.93 -10.66 2.05
N LEU A 338 3.10 -10.70 2.69
CA LEU A 338 4.34 -10.15 2.16
C LEU A 338 5.20 -11.30 1.63
N GLN A 339 5.71 -11.17 0.41
CA GLN A 339 6.53 -12.21 -0.21
C GLN A 339 7.72 -11.63 -0.97
N ASN A 340 8.62 -12.51 -1.41
CA ASN A 340 9.79 -12.16 -2.22
C ASN A 340 10.63 -11.05 -1.58
N HIS A 341 10.79 -11.08 -0.24
CA HIS A 341 11.63 -10.10 0.44
C HIS A 341 13.10 -10.34 0.08
N GLU A 342 13.71 -9.36 -0.56
CA GLU A 342 15.13 -9.33 -0.90
C GLU A 342 15.75 -8.04 -0.40
N THR A 343 17.01 -8.08 0.01
CA THR A 343 17.76 -6.91 0.47
C THR A 343 19.19 -6.98 -0.04
N SER A 344 19.75 -5.83 -0.43
CA SER A 344 21.14 -5.72 -0.87
C SER A 344 21.71 -4.34 -0.56
N VAL A 345 23.02 -4.27 -0.35
CA VAL A 345 23.72 -3.00 -0.21
C VAL A 345 24.01 -2.42 -1.59
N ILE A 346 23.75 -1.12 -1.77
CA ILE A 346 24.17 -0.42 -2.98
C ILE A 346 25.66 -0.08 -2.82
N THR A 347 26.50 -0.70 -3.64
CA THR A 347 27.98 -0.61 -3.51
C THR A 347 28.66 0.17 -4.63
N ASP A 348 27.99 0.37 -5.76
CA ASP A 348 28.53 1.03 -6.94
C ASP A 348 27.51 1.99 -7.61
N GLY A 349 27.99 2.77 -8.59
CA GLY A 349 27.15 3.64 -9.40
C GLY A 349 26.72 4.97 -8.77
N PHE A 350 27.07 5.23 -7.51
CA PHE A 350 26.76 6.49 -6.81
C PHE A 350 27.99 7.11 -6.12
N VAL A 351 27.91 8.41 -5.83
CA VAL A 351 28.93 9.13 -5.06
C VAL A 351 28.57 9.03 -3.58
N ASN A 352 29.34 8.22 -2.84
CA ASN A 352 29.13 8.10 -1.40
C ASN A 352 29.75 9.29 -0.64
N VAL A 353 28.92 10.04 0.07
CA VAL A 353 29.32 11.18 0.92
C VAL A 353 29.22 10.85 2.41
N SER A 354 28.80 9.63 2.74
CA SER A 354 28.54 9.14 4.08
C SER A 354 29.49 7.99 4.41
N ASP A 355 29.72 7.73 5.70
CA ASP A 355 30.30 6.47 6.17
C ASP A 355 29.28 5.31 6.14
N HIS A 356 28.01 5.62 5.84
CA HIS A 356 26.97 4.67 5.52
C HIS A 356 26.87 4.42 4.01
N LYS A 357 26.49 3.21 3.62
CA LYS A 357 26.07 2.85 2.27
C LYS A 357 24.54 2.72 2.23
N PRO A 358 23.87 3.15 1.16
CA PRO A 358 22.45 2.93 1.00
C PRO A 358 22.12 1.44 0.91
N VAL A 359 20.96 1.06 1.45
CA VAL A 359 20.40 -0.29 1.30
C VAL A 359 19.10 -0.21 0.53
N GLN A 360 18.94 -1.13 -0.42
CA GLN A 360 17.66 -1.37 -1.08
C GLN A 360 17.07 -2.68 -0.60
N SER A 361 15.76 -2.68 -0.39
CA SER A 361 14.98 -3.90 -0.18
C SER A 361 13.77 -3.92 -1.08
N THR A 362 13.41 -5.08 -1.60
CA THR A 362 12.20 -5.26 -2.39
C THR A 362 11.32 -6.31 -1.76
N PHE A 363 10.01 -6.15 -1.89
CA PHE A 363 9.04 -7.17 -1.51
C PHE A 363 7.74 -6.93 -2.27
N GLU A 364 6.86 -7.93 -2.25
CA GLU A 364 5.55 -7.87 -2.86
C GLU A 364 4.45 -7.90 -1.81
N VAL A 365 3.45 -7.03 -1.96
CA VAL A 365 2.20 -7.08 -1.20
C VAL A 365 1.16 -7.82 -2.02
N ARG A 366 0.75 -8.99 -1.52
CA ARG A 366 -0.19 -9.87 -2.22
C ARG A 366 -1.55 -9.22 -2.41
N SER A 367 -2.09 -9.29 -3.63
CA SER A 367 -3.46 -8.83 -3.90
C SER A 367 -4.48 -9.69 -3.14
N PHE A 368 -5.58 -9.08 -2.70
CA PHE A 368 -6.67 -9.83 -2.06
C PHE A 368 -7.21 -10.92 -2.99
N SER A 369 -7.35 -10.60 -4.29
CA SER A 369 -7.82 -11.57 -5.29
C SER A 369 -6.96 -12.81 -5.37
N GLN A 370 -5.63 -12.65 -5.38
CA GLN A 370 -4.72 -13.80 -5.49
C GLN A 370 -4.80 -14.72 -4.27
N LYS A 371 -5.02 -14.17 -3.07
CA LYS A 371 -5.19 -14.97 -1.85
C LYS A 371 -6.44 -15.83 -1.91
N LEU A 372 -7.55 -15.25 -2.36
CA LEU A 372 -8.81 -15.99 -2.53
C LEU A 372 -8.62 -17.15 -3.51
N ILE A 373 -7.96 -16.89 -4.64
CA ILE A 373 -7.72 -17.88 -5.69
C ILE A 373 -6.86 -19.04 -5.19
N GLU A 374 -5.74 -18.77 -4.54
CA GLU A 374 -4.89 -19.81 -3.98
C GLU A 374 -5.62 -20.62 -2.90
N SER A 375 -6.35 -19.96 -2.00
CA SER A 375 -7.16 -20.67 -1.00
C SER A 375 -8.18 -21.58 -1.68
N ALA A 376 -8.89 -21.09 -2.70
CA ALA A 376 -9.88 -21.86 -3.45
C ALA A 376 -9.28 -23.06 -4.19
N MET A 377 -8.05 -22.96 -4.70
CA MET A 377 -7.36 -24.07 -5.37
C MET A 377 -6.99 -25.23 -4.42
N THR A 378 -6.93 -24.97 -3.12
CA THR A 378 -6.58 -25.99 -2.11
C THR A 378 -7.78 -26.66 -1.43
N GLN A 379 -9.01 -26.35 -1.88
CA GLN A 379 -10.26 -26.82 -1.27
C GLN A 379 -10.67 -28.21 -1.76
N ASN A 380 -11.32 -28.97 -0.87
CA ASN A 380 -11.72 -30.34 -1.14
C ASN A 380 -13.25 -30.46 -1.18
N ALA A 381 -13.77 -31.59 -1.66
CA ALA A 381 -15.22 -31.83 -1.72
C ALA A 381 -15.94 -31.70 -0.36
N GLY A 382 -15.26 -31.98 0.76
CA GLY A 382 -15.83 -31.82 2.11
C GLY A 382 -16.04 -30.37 2.54
N ASP A 383 -15.34 -29.43 1.91
CA ASP A 383 -15.41 -28.01 2.21
C ASP A 383 -16.54 -27.31 1.46
N PHE A 384 -17.00 -27.90 0.34
CA PHE A 384 -18.10 -27.38 -0.47
C PHE A 384 -19.40 -27.24 0.35
N LYS A 385 -19.99 -26.04 0.32
CA LYS A 385 -21.25 -25.72 1.02
C LYS A 385 -22.40 -25.43 0.07
N ASN A 386 -22.10 -25.17 -1.22
CA ASN A 386 -23.09 -24.77 -2.23
C ASN A 386 -23.84 -23.50 -1.79
N ASP A 387 -23.16 -22.55 -1.14
CA ASP A 387 -23.78 -21.36 -0.53
C ASP A 387 -24.48 -20.48 -1.57
N ALA A 388 -23.98 -20.48 -2.82
CA ALA A 388 -24.60 -19.76 -3.92
C ALA A 388 -25.58 -20.63 -4.77
N ALA A 389 -25.89 -21.85 -4.32
CA ALA A 389 -26.79 -22.80 -4.96
C ALA A 389 -26.41 -23.13 -6.42
N TYR A 390 -25.12 -23.30 -6.69
CA TYR A 390 -24.58 -23.66 -8.00
C TYR A 390 -25.16 -24.96 -8.55
N LEU A 391 -25.25 -25.98 -7.70
CA LEU A 391 -25.68 -27.32 -8.11
C LEU A 391 -27.15 -27.56 -7.79
N LYS A 392 -27.77 -28.43 -8.59
CA LYS A 392 -29.11 -28.97 -8.32
C LYS A 392 -29.15 -29.63 -6.93
N PRO A 393 -30.27 -29.54 -6.18
CA PRO A 393 -30.40 -30.16 -4.87
C PRO A 393 -30.07 -31.66 -4.91
N GLY A 394 -29.21 -32.11 -3.98
CA GLY A 394 -28.82 -33.52 -3.85
C GLY A 394 -27.61 -33.97 -4.69
N THR A 395 -26.99 -33.08 -5.46
CA THR A 395 -25.77 -33.39 -6.22
C THR A 395 -24.56 -33.57 -5.29
N ASP A 396 -23.79 -34.64 -5.48
CA ASP A 396 -22.50 -34.84 -4.82
C ASP A 396 -21.42 -33.99 -5.50
N PRO A 397 -20.80 -33.01 -4.80
CA PRO A 397 -19.80 -32.14 -5.40
C PRO A 397 -18.55 -32.86 -5.88
N ALA A 398 -18.20 -34.03 -5.31
CA ALA A 398 -17.01 -34.79 -5.72
C ALA A 398 -17.14 -35.39 -7.12
N ASN A 399 -18.37 -35.55 -7.61
CA ASN A 399 -18.70 -36.19 -8.88
C ASN A 399 -19.58 -35.30 -9.76
N ALA A 400 -19.72 -34.01 -9.40
CA ALA A 400 -20.56 -33.07 -10.11
C ALA A 400 -20.06 -32.81 -11.52
N THR A 401 -21.00 -32.71 -12.45
CA THR A 401 -20.77 -32.39 -13.86
C THR A 401 -21.42 -31.06 -14.23
N PHE A 402 -21.09 -30.55 -15.42
CA PHE A 402 -21.69 -29.30 -15.90
C PHE A 402 -23.23 -29.36 -16.00
N ASP A 403 -23.79 -30.54 -16.25
CA ASP A 403 -25.25 -30.75 -16.32
C ASP A 403 -25.91 -30.61 -14.95
N ASP A 404 -25.16 -30.68 -13.86
CA ASP A 404 -25.67 -30.52 -12.50
C ASP A 404 -25.78 -29.06 -12.06
N VAL A 405 -25.31 -28.13 -12.90
CA VAL A 405 -25.43 -26.69 -12.64
C VAL A 405 -26.87 -26.23 -12.80
N THR A 406 -27.35 -25.39 -11.87
CA THR A 406 -28.65 -24.77 -12.00
C THR A 406 -28.67 -23.83 -13.21
N SER A 407 -29.79 -23.80 -13.94
CA SER A 407 -29.91 -22.96 -15.14
C SER A 407 -29.66 -21.47 -14.87
N ALA A 408 -29.90 -21.00 -13.64
CA ALA A 408 -29.63 -19.63 -13.21
C ALA A 408 -28.14 -19.31 -13.03
N ASN A 409 -27.28 -20.33 -12.82
CA ASN A 409 -25.90 -20.13 -12.42
C ASN A 409 -24.87 -20.39 -13.53
N GLN A 410 -25.29 -20.84 -14.71
CA GLN A 410 -24.37 -21.14 -15.83
C GLN A 410 -23.50 -19.93 -16.23
N ALA A 411 -24.07 -18.71 -16.27
CA ALA A 411 -23.32 -17.48 -16.55
C ALA A 411 -22.47 -17.01 -15.34
N ARG A 412 -22.89 -17.30 -14.11
CA ARG A 412 -22.18 -16.87 -12.90
C ARG A 412 -20.84 -17.59 -12.71
N LEU A 413 -20.63 -18.70 -13.41
CA LEU A 413 -19.36 -19.42 -13.45
C LEU A 413 -18.33 -18.74 -14.36
N GLY A 414 -18.74 -17.75 -15.16
CA GLY A 414 -17.86 -16.97 -16.04
C GLY A 414 -17.23 -17.80 -17.16
N LEU A 415 -17.85 -18.93 -17.52
CA LEU A 415 -17.35 -19.86 -18.53
C LEU A 415 -17.40 -19.26 -19.93
N GLU A 416 -18.31 -18.33 -20.17
CA GLU A 416 -18.49 -17.64 -21.45
C GLU A 416 -17.28 -16.78 -21.84
N SER A 417 -16.42 -16.45 -20.88
CA SER A 417 -15.19 -15.70 -21.11
C SER A 417 -14.01 -16.57 -21.56
N LEU A 418 -14.14 -17.89 -21.47
CA LEU A 418 -13.12 -18.86 -21.85
C LEU A 418 -13.28 -19.29 -23.31
N SER A 419 -12.16 -19.61 -23.96
CA SER A 419 -12.15 -20.22 -25.29
C SER A 419 -12.78 -21.62 -25.28
N PRO A 420 -13.21 -22.18 -26.43
CA PRO A 420 -13.85 -23.49 -26.48
C PRO A 420 -13.03 -24.62 -25.84
N ASN A 421 -11.70 -24.63 -26.04
CA ASN A 421 -10.82 -25.65 -25.47
C ASN A 421 -10.72 -25.52 -23.93
N GLU A 422 -10.63 -24.29 -23.42
CA GLU A 422 -10.62 -24.03 -21.98
C GLU A 422 -11.97 -24.41 -21.34
N GLN A 423 -13.08 -24.17 -22.03
CA GLN A 423 -14.41 -24.61 -21.57
C GLN A 423 -14.53 -26.13 -21.52
N GLU A 424 -13.98 -26.85 -22.50
CA GLU A 424 -13.95 -28.31 -22.51
C GLU A 424 -13.11 -28.85 -21.35
N PHE A 425 -11.92 -28.28 -21.14
CA PHE A 425 -11.07 -28.61 -19.99
C PHE A 425 -11.79 -28.40 -18.64
N VAL A 426 -12.48 -27.27 -18.47
CA VAL A 426 -13.24 -27.00 -17.25
C VAL A 426 -14.39 -27.98 -17.07
N LYS A 427 -15.04 -28.42 -18.16
CA LYS A 427 -16.10 -29.44 -18.09
C LYS A 427 -15.56 -30.81 -17.67
N GLU A 428 -14.38 -31.20 -18.16
CA GLU A 428 -13.72 -32.45 -17.74
C GLU A 428 -13.31 -32.42 -16.26
N ASN A 429 -12.97 -31.24 -15.73
CA ASN A 429 -12.52 -31.03 -14.36
C ASN A 429 -13.57 -30.32 -13.48
N PHE A 430 -14.86 -30.47 -13.82
CA PHE A 430 -15.93 -29.61 -13.31
C PHE A 430 -16.10 -29.67 -11.78
N SER A 431 -15.97 -30.84 -11.17
CA SER A 431 -16.08 -31.02 -9.72
C SER A 431 -15.08 -30.16 -8.96
N SER A 432 -13.78 -30.21 -9.31
CA SER A 432 -12.76 -29.37 -8.68
C SER A 432 -12.97 -27.88 -8.98
N PHE A 433 -13.38 -27.56 -10.21
CA PHE A 433 -13.67 -26.18 -10.61
C PHE A 433 -14.80 -25.57 -9.76
N ILE A 434 -15.92 -26.27 -9.61
CA ILE A 434 -17.08 -25.75 -8.87
C ILE A 434 -16.83 -25.65 -7.37
N ILE A 435 -16.01 -26.55 -6.81
CA ILE A 435 -15.54 -26.48 -5.42
C ILE A 435 -14.74 -25.20 -5.18
N GLY A 436 -13.76 -24.92 -6.07
CA GLY A 436 -12.98 -23.68 -5.99
C GLY A 436 -13.86 -22.43 -6.13
N LYS A 437 -14.84 -22.45 -7.05
CA LYS A 437 -15.80 -21.34 -7.19
C LYS A 437 -16.58 -21.08 -5.90
N ASP A 438 -17.20 -22.09 -5.31
CA ASP A 438 -17.97 -21.93 -4.07
C ASP A 438 -17.13 -21.31 -2.95
N ALA A 439 -15.88 -21.75 -2.79
CA ALA A 439 -14.95 -21.19 -1.82
C ALA A 439 -14.69 -19.69 -2.04
N LEU A 440 -14.45 -19.26 -3.29
CA LEU A 440 -14.27 -17.85 -3.63
C LEU A 440 -15.50 -17.02 -3.24
N PHE A 441 -16.69 -17.47 -3.64
CA PHE A 441 -17.92 -16.73 -3.40
C PHE A 441 -18.28 -16.68 -1.91
N SER A 442 -18.04 -17.76 -1.17
CA SER A 442 -18.29 -17.80 0.29
C SER A 442 -17.36 -16.84 1.04
N GLN A 443 -16.07 -16.79 0.68
CA GLN A 443 -15.10 -15.86 1.25
C GLN A 443 -15.42 -14.40 0.91
N LEU A 444 -15.77 -14.10 -0.34
CA LEU A 444 -16.22 -12.76 -0.75
C LEU A 444 -17.47 -12.32 0.00
N THR A 445 -18.45 -13.22 0.16
CA THR A 445 -19.69 -12.93 0.89
C THR A 445 -19.41 -12.64 2.36
N SER A 446 -18.55 -13.43 2.99
CA SER A 446 -18.17 -13.25 4.39
C SER A 446 -17.43 -11.93 4.60
N GLY A 447 -16.47 -11.59 3.74
CA GLY A 447 -15.78 -10.30 3.78
C GLY A 447 -16.74 -9.12 3.62
N PHE A 448 -17.67 -9.19 2.67
CA PHE A 448 -18.70 -8.16 2.48
C PHE A 448 -19.55 -7.98 3.74
N MET A 449 -20.01 -9.08 4.33
CA MET A 449 -20.84 -9.04 5.54
C MET A 449 -20.08 -8.46 6.74
N GLU A 450 -18.79 -8.77 6.88
CA GLU A 450 -17.94 -8.20 7.93
C GLU A 450 -17.75 -6.69 7.75
N GLU A 451 -17.31 -6.23 6.57
CA GLU A 451 -17.10 -4.80 6.29
C GLU A 451 -18.42 -4.02 6.39
N MET A 452 -19.54 -4.59 5.92
CA MET A 452 -20.87 -3.99 6.09
C MET A 452 -21.26 -3.90 7.56
N GLY A 453 -20.93 -4.91 8.37
CA GLY A 453 -21.13 -4.89 9.81
C GLY A 453 -20.34 -3.77 10.49
N GLN A 454 -19.06 -3.61 10.14
CA GLN A 454 -18.21 -2.54 10.65
C GLN A 454 -18.73 -1.16 10.23
N LEU A 455 -19.14 -1.00 8.97
CA LEU A 455 -19.71 0.24 8.47
C LEU A 455 -20.99 0.62 9.23
N ARG A 456 -21.85 -0.36 9.53
CA ARG A 456 -23.06 -0.19 10.35
C ARG A 456 -22.77 0.04 11.84
N ALA A 457 -21.59 -0.33 12.33
CA ALA A 457 -21.16 -0.06 13.71
C ALA A 457 -20.39 1.27 13.84
N SER A 458 -20.05 1.91 12.72
CA SER A 458 -19.27 3.15 12.72
C SER A 458 -20.11 4.37 13.13
N ASP A 459 -19.43 5.45 13.53
CA ASP A 459 -20.09 6.73 13.84
C ASP A 459 -20.84 7.33 12.64
N LEU A 460 -20.62 6.83 11.41
CA LEU A 460 -21.34 7.23 10.21
C LEU A 460 -22.83 6.90 10.27
N VAL A 461 -23.29 6.03 11.18
CA VAL A 461 -24.74 5.83 11.42
C VAL A 461 -25.45 7.13 11.81
N LYS A 462 -24.72 8.07 12.42
CA LYS A 462 -25.22 9.41 12.76
C LYS A 462 -25.37 10.31 11.53
N ASN A 463 -24.86 9.90 10.37
CA ASN A 463 -25.00 10.57 9.08
C ASN A 463 -25.50 9.60 7.99
N PRO A 464 -26.83 9.40 7.89
CA PRO A 464 -27.43 8.39 7.01
C PRO A 464 -27.06 8.52 5.53
N ALA A 465 -26.88 9.74 5.02
CA ALA A 465 -26.51 9.98 3.62
C ALA A 465 -25.08 9.51 3.31
N GLN A 466 -24.15 9.75 4.24
CA GLN A 466 -22.77 9.30 4.12
C GLN A 466 -22.67 7.78 4.33
N LEU A 467 -23.43 7.23 5.27
CA LEU A 467 -23.54 5.78 5.46
C LEU A 467 -24.03 5.09 4.18
N GLN A 468 -25.10 5.60 3.57
CA GLN A 468 -25.65 5.03 2.33
C GLN A 468 -24.63 5.09 1.18
N THR A 469 -23.91 6.20 1.04
CA THR A 469 -22.86 6.35 0.02
C THR A 469 -21.76 5.30 0.21
N GLN A 470 -21.32 5.07 1.44
CA GLN A 470 -20.31 4.06 1.77
C GLN A 470 -20.83 2.63 1.57
N GLN A 471 -22.12 2.37 1.84
CA GLN A 471 -22.73 1.06 1.57
C GLN A 471 -22.76 0.75 0.08
N ILE A 472 -23.12 1.72 -0.76
CA ILE A 472 -23.09 1.57 -2.22
C ILE A 472 -21.65 1.31 -2.69
N ALA A 473 -20.69 2.11 -2.23
CA ALA A 473 -19.28 1.94 -2.59
C ALA A 473 -18.75 0.56 -2.17
N LEU A 474 -19.18 0.04 -1.01
CA LEU A 474 -18.79 -1.28 -0.53
C LEU A 474 -19.42 -2.40 -1.37
N SER A 475 -20.69 -2.29 -1.76
CA SER A 475 -21.31 -3.24 -2.69
C SER A 475 -20.60 -3.23 -4.05
N GLU A 476 -20.36 -2.04 -4.62
CA GLU A 476 -19.64 -1.89 -5.89
C GLU A 476 -18.22 -2.49 -5.82
N LYS A 477 -17.51 -2.29 -4.70
CA LYS A 477 -16.20 -2.91 -4.43
C LYS A 477 -16.28 -4.44 -4.53
N TYR A 478 -17.22 -5.07 -3.84
CA TYR A 478 -17.32 -6.54 -3.81
C TYR A 478 -17.86 -7.15 -5.10
N GLU A 479 -18.72 -6.44 -5.84
CA GLU A 479 -19.12 -6.85 -7.20
C GLU A 479 -17.93 -6.85 -8.16
N LEU A 480 -17.16 -5.77 -8.20
CA LEU A 480 -15.95 -5.67 -9.02
C LEU A 480 -14.92 -6.75 -8.65
N LEU A 481 -14.76 -6.99 -7.35
CA LEU A 481 -13.85 -8.01 -6.84
C LEU A 481 -14.28 -9.41 -7.23
N SER A 482 -15.58 -9.71 -7.14
CA SER A 482 -16.16 -10.96 -7.60
C SER A 482 -15.89 -11.20 -9.08
N ASP A 483 -16.19 -10.22 -9.94
CA ASP A 483 -15.97 -10.34 -11.40
C ASP A 483 -14.48 -10.63 -11.71
N LYS A 484 -13.58 -9.88 -11.06
CA LYS A 484 -12.13 -10.00 -11.25
C LYS A 484 -11.58 -11.34 -10.76
N VAL A 485 -11.89 -11.71 -9.53
CA VAL A 485 -11.45 -12.97 -8.90
C VAL A 485 -11.94 -14.16 -9.70
N ASN A 486 -13.18 -14.10 -10.20
CA ASN A 486 -13.73 -15.16 -11.04
C ASN A 486 -12.98 -15.33 -12.36
N ALA A 487 -12.70 -14.22 -13.06
CA ALA A 487 -11.97 -14.25 -14.32
C ALA A 487 -10.54 -14.78 -14.13
N GLU A 488 -9.86 -14.36 -13.07
CA GLU A 488 -8.49 -14.76 -12.79
C GLU A 488 -8.41 -16.22 -12.33
N PHE A 489 -9.35 -16.69 -11.48
CA PHE A 489 -9.45 -18.10 -11.12
C PHE A 489 -9.60 -18.98 -12.36
N ASN A 490 -10.47 -18.61 -13.30
CA ASN A 490 -10.70 -19.39 -14.52
C ASN A 490 -9.41 -19.56 -15.32
N LYS A 491 -8.66 -18.47 -15.51
CA LYS A 491 -7.38 -18.51 -16.23
C LYS A 491 -6.36 -19.40 -15.53
N GLN A 492 -6.20 -19.23 -14.22
CA GLN A 492 -5.19 -19.98 -13.47
C GLN A 492 -5.55 -21.45 -13.30
N PHE A 493 -6.84 -21.78 -13.15
CA PHE A 493 -7.30 -23.17 -13.03
C PHE A 493 -6.97 -23.98 -14.27
N VAL A 494 -7.15 -23.40 -15.47
CA VAL A 494 -6.81 -24.07 -16.73
C VAL A 494 -5.28 -24.15 -16.94
N ALA A 495 -4.51 -23.22 -16.40
CA ALA A 495 -3.05 -23.17 -16.56
C ALA A 495 -2.27 -24.10 -15.61
N ASN A 496 -2.82 -24.41 -14.43
CA ASN A 496 -2.09 -25.03 -13.31
C ASN A 496 -2.48 -26.50 -13.00
N LEU A 497 -3.37 -27.12 -13.78
CA LEU A 497 -3.76 -28.52 -13.62
C LEU A 497 -3.05 -29.46 -14.60
#